data_AF-A0A7S4VW76-F1
#
_entry.id   AF-A0A7S4VW76-F1
#
_cell.length_a   1.000
_cell.length_b   1.000
_cell.length_c   1.000
_cell.angle_alpha   90.00
_cell.angle_beta   90.00
_cell.angle_gamma   90.00
#
_symmetry.space_group_name_H-M   'P 1'
#
loop_
_entity.id
_entity.type
_entity.pdbx_description
1 polymer ?
#
loop_
_entity_poly.entity_id
_entity_poly.type
_entity_poly.pdbx_seq_one_letter_code
_entity_poly.pdbx_strand_id
1 'polypeptide(L)'
;CGQDPRWRGKVHELASRGLTLDALLLFYKGLGRDYMEHFEGATSTTEDVVRGAVVPLSHHEQCAHSEIMMGSKCARPDTMATHNWSNLYRDLVAAMVAFALDETDFEMLAGMLDRDPEQVERWVRAAGVGSHSFWVCAHCVNQHAGICGGNPHRSKDSVTGREHEVCGCGLAKAWNDTQPVCRDDGRSIPCEMNKFDDMMETLSASDPRFSQLIAVDVELRLFSRAWCVAEIAAGYRMGVHQRLKTWSLQALEEHEERLRQLRIEDMEASRKEDRDEILDKISDHAAFDAQLQELLWKDLVPSWQHMDAAQQMESVGHIVRWHGIARRPGSLRRVVCQQRPGEQSLGADADDAISEASRARTISL
;
A
#
# COMPACT_ATOMS: atom_id res chain seq x y z
N CYS A 1 7.05 24.78 -7.18
CA CYS A 1 7.68 24.04 -6.05
C CYS A 1 8.94 23.24 -6.38
N GLY A 2 8.99 22.43 -7.45
CA GLY A 2 9.95 21.31 -7.57
C GLY A 2 11.44 21.62 -7.44
N GLN A 3 11.85 22.89 -7.56
CA GLN A 3 13.24 23.33 -7.39
C GLN A 3 13.56 23.86 -5.98
N ASP A 4 12.56 24.07 -5.10
CA ASP A 4 12.79 24.51 -3.72
C ASP A 4 13.45 23.36 -2.92
N PRO A 5 14.66 23.56 -2.36
CA PRO A 5 15.36 22.52 -1.60
C PRO A 5 14.56 21.99 -0.41
N ARG A 6 13.70 22.81 0.20
CA ARG A 6 12.87 22.41 1.35
C ARG A 6 11.73 21.50 0.91
N TRP A 7 11.13 21.79 -0.25
CA TRP A 7 10.13 20.93 -0.87
C TRP A 7 10.72 19.57 -1.20
N ARG A 8 11.84 19.57 -1.93
CA ARG A 8 12.57 18.34 -2.30
C ARG A 8 13.01 17.54 -1.08
N GLY A 9 13.49 18.22 -0.03
CA GLY A 9 13.83 17.57 1.24
C GLY A 9 12.66 16.80 1.83
N LYS A 10 11.47 17.41 1.87
CA LYS A 10 10.26 16.76 2.38
C LYS A 10 9.76 15.63 1.48
N VAL A 11 9.87 15.78 0.15
CA VAL A 11 9.57 14.70 -0.81
C VAL A 11 10.49 13.49 -0.60
N HIS A 12 11.80 13.71 -0.47
CA HIS A 12 12.76 12.64 -0.20
C HIS A 12 12.54 11.96 1.15
N GLU A 13 12.21 12.74 2.18
CA GLU A 13 11.83 12.21 3.48
C GLU A 13 10.61 11.29 3.35
N LEU A 14 9.53 11.76 2.70
CA LEU A 14 8.33 10.96 2.50
C LEU A 14 8.59 9.69 1.66
N ALA A 15 9.41 9.80 0.61
CA ALA A 15 9.82 8.68 -0.24
C ALA A 15 10.69 7.64 0.50
N SER A 16 11.33 8.01 1.62
CA SER A 16 12.15 7.10 2.42
C SER A 16 11.36 6.27 3.44
N ARG A 17 10.09 6.62 3.66
CA ARG A 17 9.21 6.02 4.66
C ARG A 17 8.35 4.92 4.05
N GLY A 18 8.93 3.76 3.82
CA GLY A 18 8.16 2.53 3.57
C GLY A 18 8.12 1.63 4.79
N LEU A 19 7.42 0.50 4.66
CA LEU A 19 7.45 -0.60 5.61
C LEU A 19 7.53 -1.94 4.87
N THR A 20 8.16 -2.93 5.48
CA THR A 20 8.22 -4.28 4.91
C THR A 20 6.91 -5.03 5.14
N LEU A 21 6.62 -6.01 4.28
CA LEU A 21 5.47 -6.89 4.44
C LEU A 21 5.53 -7.67 5.76
N ASP A 22 6.71 -8.11 6.19
CA ASP A 22 6.90 -8.76 7.49
C ASP A 22 6.52 -7.83 8.65
N ALA A 23 6.93 -6.56 8.60
CA ALA A 23 6.55 -5.58 9.62
C ALA A 23 5.04 -5.32 9.62
N LEU A 24 4.41 -5.24 8.44
CA LEU A 24 2.96 -5.08 8.30
C LEU A 24 2.19 -6.25 8.90
N LEU A 25 2.60 -7.50 8.62
CA LEU A 25 1.95 -8.68 9.17
C LEU A 25 2.14 -8.80 10.68
N LEU A 26 3.32 -8.44 11.20
CA LEU A 26 3.56 -8.35 12.63
C LEU A 26 2.61 -7.33 13.29
N PHE A 27 2.41 -6.17 12.65
CA PHE A 27 1.43 -5.19 13.10
C PHE A 27 -0.01 -5.73 13.03
N TYR A 28 -0.40 -6.35 11.92
CA TYR A 28 -1.76 -6.89 11.77
C TYR A 28 -2.10 -7.89 12.88
N LYS A 29 -1.15 -8.77 13.24
CA LYS A 29 -1.33 -9.78 14.31
C LYS A 29 -1.49 -9.19 15.72
N GLY A 30 -1.12 -7.93 15.93
CA GLY A 30 -1.33 -7.24 17.20
C GLY A 30 -2.71 -6.60 17.34
N LEU A 31 -3.43 -6.38 16.23
CA LEU A 31 -4.78 -5.83 16.25
C LEU A 31 -5.76 -6.81 16.93
N GLY A 32 -6.61 -6.30 17.82
CA GLY A 32 -7.56 -7.11 18.60
C GLY A 32 -6.91 -7.93 19.72
N ARG A 33 -5.59 -7.81 19.91
CA ARG A 33 -4.84 -8.52 20.96
C ARG A 33 -3.99 -7.59 21.82
N ASP A 34 -3.06 -6.88 21.18
CA ASP A 34 -2.06 -6.04 21.85
C ASP A 34 -2.47 -4.56 21.83
N TYR A 35 -3.26 -4.17 20.83
CA TYR A 35 -3.81 -2.82 20.65
C TYR A 35 -5.11 -2.88 19.85
N MET A 36 -5.92 -1.83 19.99
CA MET A 36 -7.26 -1.75 19.38
C MET A 36 -8.07 -3.02 19.67
N GLU A 37 -8.37 -3.28 20.94
CA GLU A 37 -8.99 -4.52 21.44
C GLU A 37 -10.28 -4.89 20.70
N HIS A 38 -11.03 -3.91 20.22
CA HIS A 38 -12.29 -4.08 19.50
C HIS A 38 -12.11 -4.26 17.98
N PHE A 39 -10.89 -4.45 17.48
CA PHE A 39 -10.66 -4.67 16.05
C PHE A 39 -11.38 -5.93 15.56
N GLU A 40 -12.07 -5.79 14.42
CA GLU A 40 -12.70 -6.90 13.72
C GLU A 40 -12.39 -6.78 12.23
N GLY A 41 -11.65 -7.74 11.64
CA GLY A 41 -11.19 -7.62 10.26
C GLY A 41 -12.31 -7.49 9.21
N ALA A 42 -13.50 -8.01 9.51
CA ALA A 42 -14.68 -7.91 8.64
C ALA A 42 -15.45 -6.57 8.78
N THR A 43 -15.09 -5.73 9.75
CA THR A 43 -15.84 -4.51 10.10
C THR A 43 -14.95 -3.27 10.15
N SER A 44 -13.75 -3.39 10.71
CA SER A 44 -12.82 -2.28 10.93
C SER A 44 -12.24 -1.77 9.62
N THR A 45 -12.50 -0.50 9.35
CA THR A 45 -11.95 0.25 8.22
C THR A 45 -10.51 0.66 8.47
N THR A 46 -9.83 1.15 7.42
CA THR A 46 -8.49 1.72 7.58
C THR A 46 -8.53 3.00 8.41
N GLU A 47 -9.59 3.81 8.33
CA GLU A 47 -9.78 4.95 9.23
C GLU A 47 -9.82 4.50 10.70
N ASP A 48 -10.56 3.41 10.99
CA ASP A 48 -10.65 2.85 12.34
C ASP A 48 -9.27 2.45 12.87
N VAL A 49 -8.48 1.76 12.06
CA VAL A 49 -7.12 1.33 12.42
C VAL A 49 -6.17 2.52 12.55
N VAL A 50 -6.28 3.53 11.69
CA VAL A 50 -5.46 4.73 11.81
C VAL A 50 -5.71 5.45 13.14
N ARG A 51 -6.99 5.64 13.48
CA ARG A 51 -7.42 6.33 14.71
C ARG A 51 -7.19 5.49 15.96
N GLY A 52 -7.45 4.18 15.89
CA GLY A 52 -7.45 3.26 17.03
C GLY A 52 -6.11 2.57 17.33
N ALA A 53 -5.19 2.51 16.37
CA ALA A 53 -3.90 1.85 16.54
C ALA A 53 -2.71 2.70 16.05
N VAL A 54 -2.72 3.16 14.79
CA VAL A 54 -1.56 3.85 14.17
C VAL A 54 -1.19 5.12 14.93
N VAL A 55 -2.15 6.01 15.16
CA VAL A 55 -1.95 7.27 15.89
C VAL A 55 -1.53 7.01 17.35
N PRO A 56 -2.23 6.15 18.12
CA PRO A 56 -1.80 5.79 19.47
C PRO A 56 -0.37 5.22 19.56
N LEU A 57 -0.01 4.28 18.68
CA LEU A 57 1.31 3.62 18.72
C LEU A 57 2.47 4.54 18.32
N SER A 58 2.18 5.59 17.55
CA SER A 58 3.17 6.61 17.16
C SER A 58 3.10 7.89 18.00
N HIS A 59 2.25 7.94 19.04
CA HIS A 59 1.97 9.16 19.81
C HIS A 59 3.22 9.77 20.47
N HIS A 60 4.09 8.93 21.05
CA HIS A 60 5.23 9.42 21.81
C HIS A 60 6.26 10.14 20.93
N GLU A 61 6.60 9.53 19.78
CA GLU A 61 7.59 10.06 18.84
C GLU A 61 7.00 11.09 17.86
N GLN A 62 5.67 11.16 17.75
CA GLN A 62 4.96 12.09 16.86
C GLN A 62 5.40 12.00 15.39
N CYS A 63 5.77 10.81 14.93
CA CYS A 63 6.28 10.53 13.60
C CYS A 63 5.32 9.65 12.78
N ALA A 64 5.69 9.32 11.53
CA ALA A 64 4.94 8.33 10.77
C ALA A 64 5.08 6.94 11.42
N HIS A 65 3.99 6.16 11.44
CA HIS A 65 4.00 4.85 12.08
C HIS A 65 4.98 3.87 11.42
N SER A 66 5.22 3.98 10.12
CA SER A 66 6.25 3.21 9.42
C SER A 66 7.64 3.43 10.03
N GLU A 67 7.95 4.62 10.54
CA GLU A 67 9.23 4.89 11.20
C GLU A 67 9.35 4.10 12.51
N ILE A 68 8.25 3.95 13.27
CA ILE A 68 8.22 3.08 14.46
C ILE A 68 8.45 1.63 14.06
N MET A 69 7.71 1.14 13.06
CA MET A 69 7.77 -0.25 12.60
C MET A 69 9.15 -0.63 12.06
N MET A 70 9.85 0.32 11.44
CA MET A 70 11.17 0.11 10.84
C MET A 70 12.33 0.54 11.75
N GLY A 71 12.06 0.98 12.98
CA GLY A 71 13.08 1.44 13.93
C GLY A 71 13.89 2.63 13.39
N SER A 72 13.19 3.60 12.78
CA SER A 72 13.72 4.80 12.13
C SER A 72 14.72 4.54 11.00
N LYS A 73 14.81 3.29 10.51
CA LYS A 73 15.60 2.95 9.33
C LYS A 73 14.82 3.29 8.07
N CYS A 74 15.52 3.86 7.09
CA CYS A 74 15.00 4.03 5.75
C CYS A 74 14.62 2.67 5.18
N ALA A 75 13.34 2.51 4.84
CA ALA A 75 12.83 1.36 4.12
C ALA A 75 12.24 1.91 2.82
N ARG A 76 13.09 2.09 1.81
CA ARG A 76 12.65 2.65 0.54
C ARG A 76 11.62 1.70 -0.08
N PRO A 77 10.40 2.16 -0.39
CA PRO A 77 9.32 1.31 -0.87
C PRO A 77 9.57 0.80 -2.29
N ASP A 78 9.34 -0.49 -2.50
CA ASP A 78 9.28 -1.13 -3.82
C ASP A 78 7.93 -0.86 -4.51
N THR A 79 6.88 -0.62 -3.72
CA THR A 79 5.52 -0.46 -4.24
C THR A 79 4.75 0.60 -3.47
N MET A 80 4.03 1.48 -4.17
CA MET A 80 3.02 2.34 -3.54
C MET A 80 1.64 1.69 -3.61
N ALA A 81 0.95 1.63 -2.48
CA ALA A 81 -0.42 1.13 -2.39
C ALA A 81 -1.41 2.30 -2.39
N THR A 82 -2.17 2.42 -3.48
CA THR A 82 -3.33 3.30 -3.58
C THR A 82 -4.54 2.56 -3.00
N HIS A 83 -5.19 3.18 -2.02
CA HIS A 83 -6.32 2.61 -1.28
C HIS A 83 -7.27 3.70 -0.79
N ASN A 84 -8.46 3.30 -0.36
CA ASN A 84 -9.44 4.18 0.28
C ASN A 84 -9.55 3.87 1.78
N TRP A 85 -9.66 4.90 2.61
CA TRP A 85 -9.67 4.75 4.07
C TRP A 85 -10.97 4.16 4.62
N SER A 86 -12.09 4.32 3.91
CA SER A 86 -13.36 3.69 4.29
C SER A 86 -13.41 2.20 3.98
N ASN A 87 -12.36 1.65 3.34
CA ASN A 87 -12.28 0.23 3.05
C ASN A 87 -11.78 -0.52 4.28
N LEU A 88 -12.15 -1.80 4.38
CA LEU A 88 -11.68 -2.68 5.44
C LEU A 88 -10.15 -2.72 5.47
N TYR A 89 -9.57 -2.59 6.66
CA TYR A 89 -8.11 -2.60 6.80
C TYR A 89 -7.53 -3.98 6.47
N ARG A 90 -8.25 -5.06 6.82
CA ARG A 90 -7.92 -6.43 6.43
C ARG A 90 -7.74 -6.56 4.92
N ASP A 91 -8.63 -5.97 4.13
CA ASP A 91 -8.65 -6.10 2.68
C ASP A 91 -7.45 -5.37 2.06
N LEU A 92 -7.05 -4.23 2.62
CA LEU A 92 -5.82 -3.54 2.25
C LEU A 92 -4.59 -4.42 2.49
N VAL A 93 -4.47 -5.03 3.67
CA VAL A 93 -3.36 -5.93 3.99
C VAL A 93 -3.39 -7.17 3.09
N ALA A 94 -4.56 -7.75 2.86
CA ALA A 94 -4.75 -8.89 1.96
C ALA A 94 -4.32 -8.56 0.53
N ALA A 95 -4.68 -7.39 0.00
CA ALA A 95 -4.27 -6.93 -1.32
C ALA A 95 -2.75 -6.75 -1.44
N MET A 96 -2.09 -6.25 -0.39
CA MET A 96 -0.62 -6.12 -0.34
C MET A 96 0.06 -7.50 -0.31
N VAL A 97 -0.48 -8.44 0.47
CA VAL A 97 0.01 -9.83 0.49
C VAL A 97 -0.20 -10.49 -0.88
N ALA A 98 -1.40 -10.34 -1.48
CA ALA A 98 -1.71 -10.88 -2.80
C ALA A 98 -0.78 -10.34 -3.88
N PHE A 99 -0.49 -9.03 -3.83
CA PHE A 99 0.48 -8.39 -4.71
C PHE A 99 1.86 -9.02 -4.58
N ALA A 100 2.38 -9.17 -3.36
CA ALA A 100 3.70 -9.72 -3.11
C ALA A 100 3.81 -11.22 -3.46
N LEU A 101 2.74 -11.99 -3.24
CA LEU A 101 2.65 -13.41 -3.59
C LEU A 101 2.31 -13.67 -5.06
N ASP A 102 2.07 -12.61 -5.83
CA ASP A 102 1.64 -12.67 -7.24
C ASP A 102 0.26 -13.35 -7.45
N GLU A 103 -0.61 -13.31 -6.44
CA GLU A 103 -1.97 -13.86 -6.50
C GLU A 103 -2.91 -12.93 -7.27
N THR A 104 -3.95 -13.45 -7.92
CA THR A 104 -4.83 -12.64 -8.79
C THR A 104 -5.74 -11.71 -7.99
N ASP A 105 -6.46 -12.28 -7.02
CA ASP A 105 -7.38 -11.60 -6.11
C ASP A 105 -6.93 -11.82 -4.64
N PHE A 106 -7.70 -11.31 -3.69
CA PHE A 106 -7.34 -11.38 -2.28
C PHE A 106 -8.43 -11.89 -1.33
N GLU A 107 -9.59 -12.35 -1.82
CA GLU A 107 -10.69 -12.86 -0.98
C GLU A 107 -10.21 -13.93 0.00
N MET A 108 -9.45 -14.92 -0.49
CA MET A 108 -8.94 -15.97 0.37
C MET A 108 -7.96 -15.46 1.43
N LEU A 109 -7.05 -14.58 1.01
CA LEU A 109 -6.04 -14.01 1.90
C LEU A 109 -6.70 -13.16 3.00
N ALA A 110 -7.73 -12.40 2.66
CA ALA A 110 -8.56 -11.70 3.63
C ALA A 110 -9.18 -12.68 4.64
N GLY A 111 -9.85 -13.73 4.16
CA GLY A 111 -10.41 -14.76 5.04
C GLY A 111 -9.37 -15.53 5.86
N MET A 112 -8.12 -15.61 5.41
CA MET A 112 -7.03 -16.25 6.15
C MET A 112 -6.41 -15.34 7.21
N LEU A 113 -6.30 -14.04 6.94
CA LEU A 113 -5.86 -13.05 7.91
C LEU A 113 -6.75 -13.05 9.17
N ASP A 114 -8.05 -13.27 9.02
CA ASP A 114 -8.98 -13.34 10.15
C ASP A 114 -8.92 -14.67 10.93
N ARG A 115 -8.57 -15.77 10.25
CA ARG A 115 -8.66 -17.14 10.84
C ARG A 115 -7.33 -17.68 11.36
N ASP A 116 -6.25 -17.45 10.62
CA ASP A 116 -4.90 -17.95 10.91
C ASP A 116 -3.86 -17.04 10.20
N PRO A 117 -3.63 -15.81 10.73
CA PRO A 117 -2.66 -14.89 10.15
C PRO A 117 -1.23 -15.44 10.20
N GLU A 118 -0.91 -16.36 11.12
CA GLU A 118 0.36 -17.10 11.12
C GLU A 118 0.54 -17.95 9.87
N GLN A 119 -0.52 -18.48 9.27
CA GLN A 119 -0.44 -19.20 8.01
C GLN A 119 -0.07 -18.29 6.85
N VAL A 120 -0.61 -17.06 6.83
CA VAL A 120 -0.24 -16.05 5.83
C VAL A 120 1.24 -15.67 5.96
N GLU A 121 1.72 -15.47 7.20
CA GLU A 121 3.13 -15.23 7.48
C GLU A 121 4.03 -16.38 7.00
N ARG A 122 3.61 -17.64 7.19
CA ARG A 122 4.32 -18.81 6.65
C ARG A 122 4.39 -18.80 5.13
N TRP A 123 3.33 -18.38 4.44
CA TRP A 123 3.33 -18.26 2.97
C TRP A 123 4.28 -17.17 2.49
N VAL A 124 4.20 -15.98 3.08
CA VAL A 124 5.11 -14.86 2.78
C VAL A 124 6.57 -15.24 3.00
N ARG A 125 6.87 -15.92 4.11
CA ARG A 125 8.21 -16.41 4.40
C ARG A 125 8.68 -17.47 3.41
N ALA A 126 7.81 -18.42 3.06
CA ALA A 126 8.13 -19.48 2.11
C ALA A 126 8.36 -18.94 0.69
N ALA A 127 7.65 -17.88 0.31
CA ALA A 127 7.84 -17.17 -0.95
C ALA A 127 9.11 -16.30 -0.95
N GLY A 128 9.65 -15.95 0.23
CA GLY A 128 10.78 -15.04 0.36
C GLY A 128 10.43 -13.58 0.07
N VAL A 129 9.16 -13.19 0.21
CA VAL A 129 8.66 -11.85 -0.15
C VAL A 129 8.43 -10.94 1.06
N GLY A 130 8.79 -11.39 2.26
CA GLY A 130 8.61 -10.65 3.51
C GLY A 130 9.33 -9.29 3.56
N SER A 131 10.46 -9.17 2.86
CA SER A 131 11.21 -7.92 2.74
C SER A 131 10.67 -6.97 1.66
N HIS A 132 9.70 -7.39 0.84
CA HIS A 132 9.05 -6.50 -0.12
C HIS A 132 8.42 -5.35 0.64
N SER A 133 8.75 -4.12 0.21
CA SER A 133 8.43 -2.93 0.95
C SER A 133 7.36 -2.10 0.26
N PHE A 134 6.48 -1.52 1.07
CA PHE A 134 5.34 -0.76 0.61
C PHE A 134 5.36 0.65 1.18
N TRP A 135 4.87 1.59 0.38
CA TRP A 135 4.41 2.89 0.82
C TRP A 135 2.88 2.87 0.84
N VAL A 136 2.28 3.18 1.99
CA VAL A 136 0.83 3.27 2.15
C VAL A 136 0.51 4.44 3.06
N CYS A 137 -0.38 5.34 2.61
CA CYS A 137 -0.53 6.63 3.27
C CYS A 137 -0.96 6.51 4.73
N ALA A 138 -1.73 5.48 5.10
CA ALA A 138 -2.12 5.18 6.48
C ALA A 138 -0.92 5.06 7.45
N HIS A 139 0.22 4.52 7.01
CA HIS A 139 1.39 4.29 7.86
C HIS A 139 2.57 5.21 7.56
N CYS A 140 2.74 5.62 6.30
CA CYS A 140 3.93 6.31 5.81
C CYS A 140 3.84 7.85 5.93
N VAL A 141 2.62 8.38 6.00
CA VAL A 141 2.37 9.79 6.31
C VAL A 141 2.41 9.99 7.82
N ASN A 142 3.01 11.10 8.26
CA ASN A 142 2.96 11.51 9.65
C ASN A 142 1.54 12.00 10.00
N GLN A 143 0.72 11.08 10.50
CA GLN A 143 -0.66 11.37 10.91
C GLN A 143 -0.73 12.43 12.02
N HIS A 144 0.35 12.60 12.81
CA HIS A 144 0.43 13.64 13.82
C HIS A 144 0.58 15.03 13.24
N ALA A 145 1.25 15.17 12.09
CA ALA A 145 1.38 16.45 11.39
C ALA A 145 0.13 16.79 10.55
N GLY A 146 -0.77 15.84 10.32
CA GLY A 146 -2.00 16.04 9.54
C GLY A 146 -3.26 16.02 10.40
N ILE A 147 -3.80 14.82 10.62
CA ILE A 147 -5.20 14.61 10.99
C ILE A 147 -5.44 14.24 12.46
N CYS A 148 -4.42 13.89 13.24
CA CYS A 148 -4.64 13.27 14.55
C CYS A 148 -5.36 14.18 15.57
N GLY A 149 -5.18 15.49 15.45
CA GLY A 149 -5.63 16.49 16.43
C GLY A 149 -7.06 16.99 16.24
N GLY A 150 -7.83 16.40 15.33
CA GLY A 150 -9.25 16.70 15.19
C GLY A 150 -10.06 15.55 14.59
N ASN A 151 -11.37 15.56 14.87
CA ASN A 151 -12.38 14.73 14.23
C ASN A 151 -13.57 15.61 13.77
N PRO A 152 -13.38 16.46 12.74
CA PRO A 152 -14.37 17.46 12.35
C PRO A 152 -15.66 16.84 11.78
N HIS A 153 -15.57 15.63 11.22
CA HIS A 153 -16.72 14.91 10.66
C HIS A 153 -17.42 14.02 11.68
N ARG A 154 -16.95 13.99 12.92
CA ARG A 154 -17.46 13.11 13.99
C ARG A 154 -17.53 11.66 13.53
N SER A 155 -16.51 11.22 12.78
CA SER A 155 -16.44 9.84 12.30
C SER A 155 -16.40 8.90 13.50
N LYS A 156 -17.02 7.75 13.32
CA LYS A 156 -17.25 6.76 14.37
C LYS A 156 -16.57 5.48 13.98
N ASP A 157 -16.01 4.84 14.99
CA ASP A 157 -15.46 3.52 14.89
C ASP A 157 -16.53 2.52 14.46
N SER A 158 -16.26 1.79 13.38
CA SER A 158 -17.26 0.93 12.73
C SER A 158 -17.74 -0.23 13.60
N VAL A 159 -16.93 -0.67 14.58
CA VAL A 159 -17.28 -1.78 15.48
C VAL A 159 -18.01 -1.26 16.71
N THR A 160 -17.46 -0.25 17.38
CA THR A 160 -17.98 0.23 18.67
C THR A 160 -19.09 1.27 18.52
N GLY A 161 -19.22 1.89 17.35
CA GLY A 161 -20.13 3.01 17.09
C GLY A 161 -19.78 4.30 17.85
N ARG A 162 -18.62 4.34 18.52
CA ARG A 162 -18.13 5.49 19.28
C ARG A 162 -17.39 6.44 18.37
N GLU A 163 -17.50 7.74 18.64
CA GLU A 163 -16.73 8.76 17.92
C GLU A 163 -15.23 8.53 18.15
N HIS A 164 -14.41 8.63 17.09
CA HIS A 164 -12.97 8.45 17.24
C HIS A 164 -12.37 9.49 18.17
N GLU A 165 -11.49 9.03 19.05
CA GLU A 165 -10.76 9.90 19.95
C GLU A 165 -9.78 10.81 19.19
N VAL A 166 -9.55 11.98 19.77
CA VAL A 166 -8.66 12.99 19.22
C VAL A 166 -7.34 12.94 19.96
N CYS A 167 -6.24 12.99 19.23
CA CYS A 167 -4.91 12.93 19.78
C CYS A 167 -4.51 14.25 20.47
N GLY A 168 -4.05 14.15 21.72
CA GLY A 168 -3.58 15.27 22.54
C GLY A 168 -2.10 15.64 22.38
N CYS A 169 -1.41 15.17 21.33
CA CYS A 169 0.05 15.30 21.19
C CYS A 169 0.55 16.76 21.07
N GLY A 170 -0.33 17.70 20.71
CA GLY A 170 0.01 19.12 20.59
C GLY A 170 0.87 19.48 19.37
N LEU A 171 1.24 18.51 18.52
CA LEU A 171 2.00 18.79 17.31
C LEU A 171 1.18 19.69 16.36
N ALA A 172 1.81 20.77 15.89
CA ALA A 172 1.20 21.69 14.95
C ALA A 172 0.81 20.99 13.64
N LYS A 173 -0.39 21.26 13.13
CA LYS A 173 -0.90 20.63 11.91
C LYS A 173 -0.44 21.41 10.68
N ALA A 174 -0.06 20.68 9.64
CA ALA A 174 0.39 21.20 8.36
C ALA A 174 -0.64 20.90 7.27
N TRP A 175 -1.39 21.93 6.91
CA TRP A 175 -2.41 21.95 5.86
C TRP A 175 -1.86 22.56 4.56
N ASN A 176 -2.68 22.58 3.50
CA ASN A 176 -2.28 23.00 2.15
C ASN A 176 -1.78 24.46 2.08
N ASP A 177 -2.17 25.31 3.03
CA ASP A 177 -1.83 26.74 3.14
C ASP A 177 -0.81 27.05 4.26
N THR A 178 -0.35 26.04 5.00
CA THR A 178 0.56 26.23 6.13
C THR A 178 1.92 26.75 5.68
N GLN A 179 2.38 27.84 6.30
CA GLN A 179 3.68 28.42 6.00
C GLN A 179 4.84 27.54 6.53
N PRO A 180 5.99 27.52 5.84
CA PRO A 180 6.28 28.25 4.60
C PRO A 180 5.65 27.59 3.37
N VAL A 181 5.23 28.41 2.40
CA VAL A 181 4.75 27.94 1.09
C VAL A 181 5.82 28.12 0.00
N CYS A 182 5.74 27.31 -1.05
CA CYS A 182 6.54 27.51 -2.26
C CYS A 182 6.19 28.83 -2.95
N ARG A 183 7.20 29.47 -3.54
CA ARG A 183 7.01 30.75 -4.25
C ARG A 183 6.27 30.61 -5.58
N ASP A 184 6.43 29.49 -6.27
CA ASP A 184 5.94 29.34 -7.65
C ASP A 184 4.44 29.07 -7.72
N ASP A 185 3.94 28.26 -6.79
CA ASP A 185 2.60 27.64 -6.82
C ASP A 185 1.89 27.71 -5.47
N GLY A 186 2.47 28.38 -4.46
CA GLY A 186 1.80 28.65 -3.18
C GLY A 186 1.53 27.42 -2.29
N ARG A 187 2.02 26.23 -2.67
CA ARG A 187 1.79 24.99 -1.91
C ARG A 187 2.60 24.96 -0.61
N SER A 188 1.97 24.53 0.47
CA SER A 188 2.59 24.33 1.78
C SER A 188 3.74 23.32 1.72
N ILE A 189 4.93 23.78 2.13
CA ILE A 189 6.12 22.93 2.26
C ILE A 189 5.96 21.89 3.39
N PRO A 190 5.41 22.20 4.58
CA PRO A 190 5.29 21.20 5.65
C PRO A 190 4.17 20.16 5.44
N CYS A 191 3.17 20.42 4.60
CA CYS A 191 2.08 19.47 4.36
C CYS A 191 2.57 18.26 3.56
N GLU A 192 2.40 17.03 4.06
CA GLU A 192 2.88 15.83 3.35
C GLU A 192 1.93 15.40 2.22
N MET A 193 0.63 15.68 2.36
CA MET A 193 -0.42 15.21 1.45
C MET A 193 -0.30 15.82 0.05
N ASN A 194 0.24 17.03 -0.07
CA ASN A 194 0.41 17.70 -1.38
C ASN A 194 1.68 17.28 -2.15
N LYS A 195 2.41 16.25 -1.67
CA LYS A 195 3.69 15.77 -2.22
C LYS A 195 3.62 14.38 -2.83
N PHE A 196 2.45 13.74 -2.87
CA PHE A 196 2.36 12.35 -3.33
C PHE A 196 2.81 12.19 -4.78
N ASP A 197 2.42 13.10 -5.67
CA ASP A 197 2.85 13.11 -7.08
C ASP A 197 4.39 13.17 -7.21
N ASP A 198 5.03 14.13 -6.52
CA ASP A 198 6.49 14.31 -6.56
C ASP A 198 7.24 13.14 -5.88
N MET A 199 6.61 12.52 -4.89
CA MET A 199 7.13 11.34 -4.19
C MET A 199 7.09 10.11 -5.10
N MET A 200 5.98 9.88 -5.81
CA MET A 200 5.87 8.84 -6.83
C MET A 200 6.88 9.04 -7.97
N GLU A 201 7.04 10.28 -8.45
CA GLU A 201 8.05 10.62 -9.46
C GLU A 201 9.46 10.32 -8.95
N THR A 202 9.77 10.72 -7.72
CA THR A 202 11.08 10.45 -7.10
C THR A 202 11.37 8.95 -6.99
N LEU A 203 10.38 8.15 -6.57
CA LEU A 203 10.52 6.71 -6.42
C LEU A 203 10.71 6.01 -7.76
N SER A 204 9.84 6.28 -8.73
CA SER A 204 9.89 5.69 -10.08
C SER A 204 11.16 6.08 -10.83
N ALA A 205 11.62 7.32 -10.69
CA ALA A 205 12.86 7.79 -11.32
C ALA A 205 14.11 7.10 -10.76
N SER A 206 14.08 6.57 -9.53
CA SER A 206 15.25 5.91 -8.94
C SER A 206 15.14 4.40 -8.69
N ASP A 207 14.00 3.78 -8.99
CA ASP A 207 13.93 2.33 -9.23
C ASP A 207 13.00 2.03 -10.43
N PRO A 208 13.52 1.50 -11.56
CA PRO A 208 12.68 1.15 -12.71
C PRO A 208 11.72 -0.01 -12.44
N ARG A 209 11.88 -0.73 -11.31
CA ARG A 209 10.96 -1.79 -10.87
C ARG A 209 9.91 -1.29 -9.89
N PHE A 210 9.94 0.00 -9.53
CA PHE A 210 8.91 0.59 -8.69
C PHE A 210 7.54 0.38 -9.33
N SER A 211 6.59 -0.08 -8.52
CA SER A 211 5.25 -0.42 -8.98
C SER A 211 4.16 0.23 -8.13
N GLN A 212 2.94 0.21 -8.64
CA GLN A 212 1.77 0.65 -7.91
C GLN A 212 0.80 -0.51 -7.73
N LEU A 213 0.37 -0.73 -6.50
CA LEU A 213 -0.76 -1.57 -6.14
C LEU A 213 -2.00 -0.69 -6.07
N ILE A 214 -3.05 -1.08 -6.79
CA ILE A 214 -4.38 -0.47 -6.68
C ILE A 214 -5.27 -1.46 -5.93
N ALA A 215 -5.45 -1.24 -4.63
CA ALA A 215 -6.17 -2.14 -3.73
C ALA A 215 -7.66 -1.76 -3.67
N VAL A 216 -8.50 -2.49 -4.40
CA VAL A 216 -9.90 -2.15 -4.60
C VAL A 216 -10.82 -3.01 -3.73
N ASP A 217 -11.70 -2.35 -2.98
CA ASP A 217 -12.72 -3.00 -2.15
C ASP A 217 -13.81 -3.68 -2.98
N VAL A 218 -14.60 -4.52 -2.31
CA VAL A 218 -15.77 -5.22 -2.89
C VAL A 218 -16.69 -4.25 -3.62
N GLU A 219 -16.95 -3.09 -3.05
CA GLU A 219 -17.86 -2.08 -3.60
C GLU A 219 -17.17 -1.13 -4.59
N LEU A 220 -15.93 -1.40 -5.00
CA LEU A 220 -15.09 -0.57 -5.87
C LEU A 220 -15.10 0.93 -5.52
N ARG A 221 -15.32 1.29 -4.25
CA ARG A 221 -15.40 2.69 -3.78
C ARG A 221 -14.11 3.45 -3.98
N LEU A 222 -12.98 2.75 -4.13
CA LEU A 222 -11.71 3.37 -4.51
C LEU A 222 -11.86 4.30 -5.73
N PHE A 223 -12.63 3.91 -6.74
CA PHE A 223 -12.80 4.71 -7.96
C PHE A 223 -13.75 5.90 -7.80
N SER A 224 -14.49 6.01 -6.70
CA SER A 224 -15.24 7.23 -6.38
C SER A 224 -14.41 8.25 -5.61
N ARG A 225 -13.13 7.98 -5.33
CA ARG A 225 -12.24 8.87 -4.58
C ARG A 225 -11.29 9.61 -5.52
N ALA A 226 -11.42 10.92 -5.56
CA ALA A 226 -10.67 11.77 -6.49
C ALA A 226 -9.15 11.60 -6.32
N TRP A 227 -8.66 11.52 -5.07
CA TRP A 227 -7.24 11.29 -4.78
C TRP A 227 -6.74 9.96 -5.32
N CYS A 228 -7.48 8.86 -5.10
CA CYS A 228 -7.07 7.54 -5.55
C CYS A 228 -6.96 7.49 -7.08
N VAL A 229 -7.93 8.09 -7.78
CA VAL A 229 -7.93 8.13 -9.24
C VAL A 229 -6.84 9.06 -9.79
N ALA A 230 -6.57 10.18 -9.13
CA ALA A 230 -5.45 11.05 -9.47
C ALA A 230 -4.10 10.32 -9.34
N GLU A 231 -3.89 9.55 -8.26
CA GLU A 231 -2.70 8.72 -8.06
C GLU A 231 -2.55 7.65 -9.15
N ILE A 232 -3.64 6.99 -9.54
CA ILE A 232 -3.64 5.99 -10.63
C ILE A 232 -3.24 6.66 -11.94
N ALA A 233 -3.85 7.79 -12.30
CA ALA A 233 -3.51 8.48 -13.54
C ALA A 233 -2.08 9.03 -13.52
N ALA A 234 -1.59 9.51 -12.38
CA ALA A 234 -0.20 9.94 -12.20
C ALA A 234 0.78 8.79 -12.43
N GLY A 235 0.57 7.64 -11.80
CA GLY A 235 1.39 6.44 -12.02
C GLY A 235 1.43 6.01 -13.48
N TYR A 236 0.29 6.00 -14.16
CA TYR A 236 0.22 5.67 -15.58
C TYR A 236 1.04 6.62 -16.46
N ARG A 237 0.91 7.94 -16.25
CA ARG A 237 1.70 8.94 -17.01
C ARG A 237 3.21 8.82 -16.77
N MET A 238 3.61 8.36 -15.59
CA MET A 238 5.00 8.10 -15.23
C MET A 238 5.52 6.76 -15.78
N GLY A 239 4.67 5.92 -16.38
CA GLY A 239 5.03 4.58 -16.84
C GLY A 239 5.30 3.59 -15.69
N VAL A 240 4.78 3.87 -14.50
CA VAL A 240 4.88 2.96 -13.35
C VAL A 240 4.09 1.70 -13.66
N HIS A 241 4.65 0.54 -13.33
CA HIS A 241 3.93 -0.72 -13.49
C HIS A 241 2.79 -0.82 -12.47
N GLN A 242 1.54 -0.74 -12.92
CA GLN A 242 0.35 -0.76 -12.08
C GLN A 242 -0.28 -2.14 -12.05
N ARG A 243 -0.68 -2.62 -10.87
CA ARG A 243 -1.46 -3.85 -10.71
C ARG A 243 -2.69 -3.58 -9.87
N LEU A 244 -3.83 -3.92 -10.46
CA LEU A 244 -5.09 -3.98 -9.74
C LEU A 244 -5.08 -5.18 -8.78
N LYS A 245 -5.74 -5.07 -7.63
CA LYS A 245 -6.12 -6.19 -6.77
C LYS A 245 -7.56 -5.97 -6.34
N THR A 246 -8.43 -6.92 -6.63
CA THR A 246 -9.86 -6.88 -6.27
C THR A 246 -10.18 -8.01 -5.30
N TRP A 247 -11.31 -7.87 -4.60
CA TRP A 247 -11.80 -8.92 -3.72
C TRP A 247 -11.95 -10.25 -4.45
N SER A 248 -12.72 -10.25 -5.55
CA SER A 248 -12.93 -11.39 -6.42
C SER A 248 -13.23 -10.91 -7.84
N LEU A 249 -13.22 -11.85 -8.79
CA LEU A 249 -13.65 -11.58 -10.18
C LEU A 249 -15.12 -11.17 -10.26
N GLN A 250 -15.98 -11.84 -9.49
CA GLN A 250 -17.42 -11.58 -9.48
C GLN A 250 -17.73 -10.14 -9.06
N ALA A 251 -17.02 -9.60 -8.06
CA ALA A 251 -17.23 -8.22 -7.61
C ALA A 251 -16.93 -7.19 -8.71
N LEU A 252 -15.99 -7.49 -9.62
CA LEU A 252 -15.68 -6.61 -10.74
C LEU A 252 -16.79 -6.64 -11.81
N GLU A 253 -17.27 -7.83 -12.16
CA GLU A 253 -18.36 -8.03 -13.13
C GLU A 253 -19.66 -7.36 -12.67
N GLU A 254 -20.02 -7.51 -11.40
CA GLU A 254 -21.23 -6.91 -10.81
C GLU A 254 -21.22 -5.38 -10.83
N HIS A 255 -20.05 -4.76 -10.98
CA HIS A 255 -19.86 -3.32 -10.94
C HIS A 255 -19.33 -2.71 -12.25
N GLU A 256 -19.26 -3.50 -13.32
CA GLU A 256 -18.70 -3.09 -14.62
C GLU A 256 -19.40 -1.84 -15.17
N GLU A 257 -20.73 -1.80 -15.14
CA GLU A 257 -21.51 -0.69 -15.68
C GLU A 257 -21.17 0.64 -14.97
N ARG A 258 -21.05 0.61 -13.65
CA ARG A 258 -20.68 1.79 -12.86
C ARG A 258 -19.24 2.23 -13.17
N LEU A 259 -18.31 1.30 -13.35
CA LEU A 259 -16.93 1.62 -13.74
C LEU A 259 -16.86 2.29 -15.11
N ARG A 260 -17.71 1.87 -16.07
CA ARG A 260 -17.78 2.50 -17.41
C ARG A 260 -18.30 3.93 -17.40
N GLN A 261 -18.95 4.35 -16.32
CA GLN A 261 -19.55 5.67 -16.15
C GLN A 261 -18.73 6.59 -15.25
N LEU A 262 -17.53 6.19 -14.82
CA LEU A 262 -16.68 7.00 -13.96
C LEU A 262 -16.31 8.33 -14.62
N ARG A 263 -16.48 9.40 -13.86
CA ARG A 263 -16.05 10.76 -14.20
C ARG A 263 -15.34 11.39 -13.03
N ILE A 264 -14.18 11.99 -13.26
CA ILE A 264 -13.37 12.61 -12.20
C ILE A 264 -14.13 13.72 -11.46
N GLU A 265 -15.01 14.43 -12.18
CA GLU A 265 -15.85 15.48 -11.63
C GLU A 265 -16.87 14.97 -10.60
N ASP A 266 -17.31 13.71 -10.72
CA ASP A 266 -18.29 13.10 -9.82
C ASP A 266 -17.64 12.45 -8.58
N MET A 267 -16.31 12.51 -8.47
CA MET A 267 -15.56 11.87 -7.39
C MET A 267 -15.48 12.73 -6.12
N GLU A 268 -15.28 12.05 -5.00
CA GLU A 268 -15.31 12.59 -3.65
C GLU A 268 -13.90 12.77 -3.07
N ALA A 269 -13.75 13.81 -2.23
CA ALA A 269 -12.64 13.97 -1.30
C ALA A 269 -13.20 14.38 0.07
N SER A 270 -12.45 14.09 1.14
CA SER A 270 -12.90 14.40 2.50
C SER A 270 -13.02 15.91 2.75
N ARG A 271 -12.21 16.71 2.04
CA ARG A 271 -12.27 18.18 2.05
C ARG A 271 -12.54 18.68 0.64
N LYS A 272 -13.33 19.74 0.52
CA LYS A 272 -13.68 20.31 -0.78
C LYS A 272 -12.43 20.87 -1.47
N GLU A 273 -11.57 21.53 -0.70
CA GLU A 273 -10.33 22.14 -1.18
C GLU A 273 -9.40 21.11 -1.82
N ASP A 274 -9.37 19.89 -1.30
CA ASP A 274 -8.56 18.81 -1.85
C ASP A 274 -9.13 18.32 -3.20
N ARG A 275 -10.47 18.23 -3.34
CA ARG A 275 -11.12 17.93 -4.63
C ARG A 275 -10.85 19.03 -5.64
N ASP A 276 -11.01 20.28 -5.23
CA ASP A 276 -10.77 21.44 -6.08
C ASP A 276 -9.30 21.46 -6.54
N GLU A 277 -8.32 21.19 -5.66
CA GLU A 277 -6.90 21.06 -6.03
C GLU A 277 -6.65 19.96 -7.07
N ILE A 278 -7.27 18.79 -6.94
CA ILE A 278 -7.14 17.70 -7.93
C ILE A 278 -7.73 18.10 -9.27
N LEU A 279 -8.93 18.67 -9.27
CA LEU A 279 -9.60 19.08 -10.51
C LEU A 279 -8.83 20.20 -11.21
N ASP A 280 -8.24 21.13 -10.47
CA ASP A 280 -7.40 22.22 -11.00
C ASP A 280 -6.09 21.70 -11.62
N LYS A 281 -5.56 20.56 -11.14
CA LYS A 281 -4.40 19.90 -11.76
C LYS A 281 -4.73 19.25 -13.11
N ILE A 282 -6.01 18.99 -13.38
CA ILE A 282 -6.45 18.30 -14.59
C ILE A 282 -7.04 19.34 -15.55
N SER A 283 -6.26 19.73 -16.56
CA SER A 283 -6.67 20.76 -17.52
C SER A 283 -7.83 20.36 -18.44
N ASP A 284 -7.99 19.06 -18.73
CA ASP A 284 -9.06 18.50 -19.55
C ASP A 284 -9.64 17.25 -18.88
N HIS A 285 -10.79 17.42 -18.22
CA HIS A 285 -11.45 16.34 -17.47
C HIS A 285 -11.99 15.24 -18.39
N ALA A 286 -12.47 15.59 -19.58
CA ALA A 286 -13.00 14.59 -20.53
C ALA A 286 -11.87 13.72 -21.11
N ALA A 287 -10.72 14.33 -21.43
CA ALA A 287 -9.54 13.59 -21.86
C ALA A 287 -9.01 12.69 -20.72
N PHE A 288 -9.02 13.19 -19.48
CA PHE A 288 -8.65 12.40 -18.31
C PHE A 288 -9.57 11.20 -18.11
N ASP A 289 -10.89 11.40 -18.18
CA ASP A 289 -11.87 10.32 -18.06
C ASP A 289 -11.69 9.28 -19.16
N ALA A 290 -11.48 9.71 -20.41
CA ALA A 290 -11.20 8.80 -21.53
C ALA A 290 -9.91 8.00 -21.31
N GLN A 291 -8.85 8.63 -20.80
CA GLN A 291 -7.58 7.97 -20.46
C GLN A 291 -7.75 6.97 -19.31
N LEU A 292 -8.53 7.33 -18.29
CA LEU A 292 -8.85 6.44 -17.18
C LEU A 292 -9.64 5.21 -17.66
N GLN A 293 -10.64 5.40 -18.52
CA GLN A 293 -11.40 4.30 -19.13
C GLN A 293 -10.48 3.40 -19.98
N GLU A 294 -9.55 3.99 -20.73
CA GLU A 294 -8.56 3.22 -21.48
C GLU A 294 -7.67 2.38 -20.56
N LEU A 295 -7.08 2.99 -19.52
CA LEU A 295 -6.25 2.31 -18.53
C LEU A 295 -7.01 1.16 -17.85
N LEU A 296 -8.24 1.41 -17.39
CA LEU A 296 -9.06 0.40 -16.75
C LEU A 296 -9.34 -0.77 -17.69
N TRP A 297 -9.85 -0.51 -18.89
CA TRP A 297 -10.36 -1.56 -19.78
C TRP A 297 -9.38 -2.11 -20.80
N LYS A 298 -8.18 -1.55 -20.95
CA LYS A 298 -7.13 -2.11 -21.82
C LYS A 298 -5.99 -2.75 -21.04
N ASP A 299 -5.62 -2.16 -19.91
CA ASP A 299 -4.42 -2.58 -19.18
C ASP A 299 -4.78 -3.29 -17.86
N LEU A 300 -5.61 -2.65 -17.03
CA LEU A 300 -5.88 -3.14 -15.67
C LEU A 300 -6.89 -4.28 -15.61
N VAL A 301 -7.92 -4.31 -16.45
CA VAL A 301 -8.98 -5.34 -16.46
C VAL A 301 -8.72 -6.48 -17.47
N PRO A 302 -8.20 -6.25 -18.69
CA PRO A 302 -7.95 -7.35 -19.64
C PRO A 302 -6.89 -8.34 -19.22
N SER A 303 -5.96 -7.94 -18.33
CA SER A 303 -5.09 -8.88 -17.62
C SER A 303 -5.87 -9.94 -16.81
N TRP A 304 -7.20 -9.79 -16.68
CA TRP A 304 -8.11 -10.62 -15.89
C TRP A 304 -9.16 -11.33 -16.76
N GLN A 305 -9.78 -10.63 -17.72
CA GLN A 305 -10.83 -11.21 -18.58
C GLN A 305 -10.35 -12.33 -19.52
N HIS A 306 -9.05 -12.47 -19.72
CA HIS A 306 -8.45 -13.52 -20.55
C HIS A 306 -8.01 -14.75 -19.74
N MET A 307 -8.37 -14.83 -18.46
CA MET A 307 -8.08 -16.02 -17.65
C MET A 307 -8.95 -17.20 -18.12
N ASP A 308 -8.32 -18.15 -18.82
CA ASP A 308 -8.99 -19.39 -19.18
C ASP A 308 -9.20 -20.30 -17.95
N ALA A 309 -9.95 -21.39 -18.12
CA ALA A 309 -10.21 -22.35 -17.04
C ALA A 309 -8.92 -22.95 -16.45
N ALA A 310 -7.82 -22.99 -17.20
CA ALA A 310 -6.53 -23.45 -16.70
C ALA A 310 -5.87 -22.41 -15.79
N GLN A 311 -5.99 -21.12 -16.10
CA GLN A 311 -5.52 -20.02 -15.25
C GLN A 311 -6.35 -19.91 -13.96
N GLN A 312 -7.67 -20.12 -14.03
CA GLN A 312 -8.52 -20.23 -12.83
C GLN A 312 -8.10 -21.43 -11.96
N MET A 313 -7.83 -22.59 -12.58
CA MET A 313 -7.30 -23.77 -11.88
C MET A 313 -5.87 -23.55 -11.37
N GLU A 314 -5.07 -22.71 -12.02
CA GLU A 314 -3.72 -22.34 -11.59
C GLU A 314 -3.80 -21.49 -10.31
N SER A 315 -4.71 -20.52 -10.22
CA SER A 315 -4.94 -19.78 -8.96
C SER A 315 -5.32 -20.72 -7.81
N VAL A 316 -6.27 -21.65 -8.03
CA VAL A 316 -6.60 -22.70 -7.05
C VAL A 316 -5.38 -23.59 -6.74
N GLY A 317 -4.57 -23.90 -7.75
CA GLY A 317 -3.34 -24.70 -7.65
C GLY A 317 -2.22 -24.01 -6.88
N HIS A 318 -2.07 -22.70 -7.01
CA HIS A 318 -1.13 -21.86 -6.25
C HIS A 318 -1.42 -21.93 -4.76
N ILE A 319 -2.70 -21.87 -4.40
CA ILE A 319 -3.14 -22.00 -3.01
C ILE A 319 -2.83 -23.39 -2.44
N VAL A 320 -3.17 -24.46 -3.17
CA VAL A 320 -2.85 -25.83 -2.75
C VAL A 320 -1.33 -26.01 -2.62
N ARG A 321 -0.57 -25.40 -3.53
CA ARG A 321 0.89 -25.37 -3.50
C ARG A 321 1.38 -24.66 -2.24
N TRP A 322 0.85 -23.49 -1.89
CA TRP A 322 1.23 -22.77 -0.67
C TRP A 322 0.89 -23.54 0.60
N HIS A 323 -0.25 -24.22 0.63
CA HIS A 323 -0.62 -25.11 1.72
C HIS A 323 0.35 -26.31 1.84
N GLY A 324 0.81 -26.85 0.70
CA GLY A 324 1.82 -27.90 0.65
C GLY A 324 3.22 -27.45 1.07
N ILE A 325 3.66 -26.27 0.62
CA ILE A 325 4.97 -25.68 0.94
C ILE A 325 5.06 -25.35 2.43
N ALA A 326 4.03 -24.71 3.00
CA ALA A 326 4.01 -24.35 4.42
C ALA A 326 3.99 -25.57 5.36
N ARG A 327 3.51 -26.73 4.89
CA ARG A 327 3.48 -27.99 5.65
C ARG A 327 4.79 -28.79 5.62
N ARG A 328 5.79 -28.38 4.83
CA ARG A 328 7.10 -29.08 4.74
C ARG A 328 8.22 -28.20 5.31
N PRO A 329 8.50 -28.26 6.63
CA PRO A 329 9.74 -27.70 7.15
C PRO A 329 10.90 -28.56 6.63
N GLY A 330 11.68 -28.04 5.67
CA GLY A 330 12.99 -28.62 5.31
C GLY A 330 13.25 -29.03 3.86
N SER A 331 12.44 -28.63 2.86
CA SER A 331 12.70 -28.99 1.45
C SER A 331 12.77 -27.78 0.51
N LEU A 332 13.71 -26.88 0.75
CA LEU A 332 14.21 -26.00 -0.32
C LEU A 332 15.17 -26.82 -1.21
N ARG A 333 14.62 -27.59 -2.15
CA ARG A 333 15.36 -27.96 -3.35
C ARG A 333 14.95 -26.98 -4.44
N ARG A 334 15.95 -26.21 -4.90
CA ARG A 334 15.97 -25.34 -6.08
C ARG A 334 14.83 -25.64 -7.06
N VAL A 335 13.90 -24.70 -7.19
CA VAL A 335 13.12 -24.58 -8.44
C VAL A 335 14.14 -24.19 -9.51
N VAL A 336 14.60 -25.19 -10.26
CA VAL A 336 15.43 -24.99 -11.44
C VAL A 336 14.55 -24.28 -12.47
N CYS A 337 14.87 -23.01 -12.71
CA CYS A 337 14.41 -22.29 -13.90
C CYS A 337 14.78 -23.14 -15.12
N GLN A 338 13.80 -23.56 -15.91
CA GLN A 338 14.03 -24.29 -17.16
C GLN A 338 14.79 -23.39 -18.13
N GLN A 339 16.12 -23.54 -18.18
CA GLN A 339 16.92 -23.02 -19.27
C GLN A 339 16.70 -23.90 -20.51
N ARG A 340 16.49 -23.23 -21.64
CA ARG A 340 16.38 -23.83 -22.98
C ARG A 340 17.64 -24.66 -23.29
N PRO A 341 17.51 -25.80 -24.00
CA PRO A 341 18.64 -26.67 -24.28
C PRO A 341 19.51 -26.08 -25.39
N GLY A 342 20.78 -25.79 -25.07
CA GLY A 342 21.81 -25.54 -26.07
C GLY A 342 22.90 -24.58 -25.61
N GLU A 343 23.77 -25.03 -24.70
CA GLU A 343 25.20 -24.65 -24.66
C GLU A 343 25.94 -25.45 -23.57
N GLN A 344 26.79 -26.40 -24.00
CA GLN A 344 27.91 -26.97 -23.25
C GLN A 344 29.10 -25.99 -23.40
N SER A 345 30.03 -25.72 -22.49
CA SER A 345 30.54 -26.38 -21.28
C SER A 345 31.66 -25.52 -20.65
N LEU A 346 32.14 -25.95 -19.46
CA LEU A 346 33.43 -25.65 -18.76
C LEU A 346 33.37 -24.42 -17.83
N GLY A 347 33.72 -24.44 -16.53
CA GLY A 347 34.26 -25.43 -15.59
C GLY A 347 34.54 -24.69 -14.26
N ALA A 348 34.09 -25.25 -13.13
CA ALA A 348 34.85 -25.59 -11.91
C ALA A 348 35.28 -24.45 -10.93
N ASP A 349 34.90 -24.71 -9.67
CA ASP A 349 35.54 -24.38 -8.38
C ASP A 349 35.48 -22.95 -7.79
N ALA A 350 34.70 -22.80 -6.70
CA ALA A 350 35.20 -22.40 -5.37
C ALA A 350 34.04 -22.25 -4.36
N ASP A 351 33.81 -23.29 -3.57
CA ASP A 351 33.23 -23.18 -2.22
C ASP A 351 34.30 -22.62 -1.25
N ASP A 352 33.86 -22.15 -0.07
CA ASP A 352 34.62 -21.60 1.07
C ASP A 352 34.92 -20.10 1.08
N ALA A 353 33.95 -19.32 1.58
CA ALA A 353 34.23 -18.27 2.58
C ALA A 353 32.91 -17.71 3.16
N ILE A 354 32.97 -17.28 4.42
CA ILE A 354 31.95 -16.55 5.19
C ILE A 354 31.04 -17.45 6.05
N SER A 355 31.69 -18.28 6.87
CA SER A 355 31.22 -18.64 8.21
C SER A 355 32.09 -17.89 9.23
N GLU A 356 31.94 -16.57 9.37
CA GLU A 356 32.63 -15.83 10.46
C GLU A 356 32.07 -14.41 10.75
N ALA A 357 30.74 -14.27 10.90
CA ALA A 357 30.15 -12.99 11.35
C ALA A 357 29.04 -13.12 12.39
N SER A 358 29.00 -14.22 13.16
CA SER A 358 28.00 -14.46 14.23
C SER A 358 28.57 -14.40 15.65
N ARG A 359 29.74 -13.79 15.87
CA ARG A 359 30.31 -13.64 17.23
C ARG A 359 31.02 -12.30 17.42
N ALA A 360 30.25 -11.24 17.66
CA ALA A 360 30.74 -10.14 18.50
C ALA A 360 29.58 -9.27 18.98
N ARG A 361 29.58 -9.03 20.30
CA ARG A 361 28.90 -7.95 21.05
C ARG A 361 27.52 -8.26 21.63
N THR A 362 27.56 -9.03 22.71
CA THR A 362 26.77 -8.77 23.92
C THR A 362 27.60 -7.88 24.86
N ILE A 363 26.91 -7.03 25.64
CA ILE A 363 27.32 -6.29 26.85
C ILE A 363 27.94 -4.88 26.64
N SER A 364 27.14 -3.82 26.87
CA SER A 364 27.28 -2.90 28.01
C SER A 364 26.26 -1.75 27.97
N LEU A 365 25.60 -1.55 29.11
CA LEU A 365 24.62 -0.51 29.54
C LEU A 365 23.16 -0.69 29.08
#